data_AF-V9GAV3-F1
#
_entry.id   AF-V9GAV3-F1
#
_cell.length_a   1.000
_cell.length_b   1.000
_cell.length_c   1.000
_cell.angle_alpha   90.00
_cell.angle_beta   90.00
_cell.angle_gamma   90.00
#
_symmetry.space_group_name_H-M   'P 1'
#
loop_
_entity.id
_entity.type
_entity.pdbx_description
1 polymer ?
#
loop_
_entity_poly.entity_id
_entity_poly.type
_entity_poly.pdbx_seq_one_letter_code
_entity_poly.pdbx_strand_id
1 'polypeptide(L)' 'MAGLRNYATNLYNELKDTGIYVGHLSIGTFIKVGTDGDPDLIAEAWYDLYDKKNRFEETFPQKIDSNIMSNQR' A
#
# COMPACT_ATOMS: atom_id res chain seq x y z
N MET A 1 1.50 -10.56 -12.77
CA MET A 1 0.92 -9.56 -13.69
C MET A 1 1.53 -8.20 -13.37
N ALA A 2 2.36 -7.63 -14.26
CA ALA A 2 3.16 -6.42 -13.99
C ALA A 2 2.69 -5.14 -14.71
N GLY A 3 1.71 -5.25 -15.63
CA GLY A 3 1.30 -4.14 -16.50
C GLY A 3 0.74 -2.94 -15.74
N LEU A 4 -0.18 -3.16 -14.79
CA LEU A 4 -0.78 -2.09 -13.99
C LEU A 4 0.26 -1.37 -13.13
N ARG A 5 1.11 -2.12 -12.42
CA ARG A 5 2.18 -1.53 -11.61
C ARG A 5 3.13 -0.72 -12.46
N ASN A 6 3.55 -1.24 -13.62
CA ASN A 6 4.44 -0.53 -14.54
C ASN A 6 3.81 0.78 -15.05
N TYR A 7 2.53 0.75 -15.43
CA TYR A 7 1.81 1.94 -15.84
C TYR A 7 1.71 2.98 -14.71
N ALA A 8 1.33 2.55 -13.50
CA ALA A 8 1.26 3.42 -12.33
C ALA A 8 2.62 4.02 -11.96
N THR A 9 3.71 3.24 -12.05
CA THR A 9 5.08 3.73 -11.81
C THR A 9 5.47 4.82 -12.81
N ASN A 10 5.13 4.64 -14.10
CA ASN A 10 5.41 5.66 -15.11
C ASN A 10 4.60 6.94 -14.85
N LEU A 11 3.32 6.83 -14.49
CA LEU A 11 2.50 7.99 -14.12
C LEU A 11 3.06 8.72 -12.89
N TYR A 12 3.48 7.99 -11.86
CA TYR A 12 4.10 8.58 -10.67
C TYR A 12 5.35 9.39 -11.02
N ASN A 13 6.24 8.83 -11.85
CA ASN A 13 7.47 9.49 -12.24
C ASN A 13 7.23 10.75 -13.09
N GLU A 14 6.25 10.71 -13.99
CA GLU A 14 5.92 11.83 -14.88
C GLU A 14 5.19 12.97 -14.13
N LEU A 15 4.32 12.62 -13.17
CA LEU A 15 3.38 13.59 -12.60
C LEU A 15 3.80 14.15 -11.24
N LYS A 16 4.78 13.56 -10.53
CA LYS A 16 5.19 13.97 -9.18
C LYS A 16 5.52 15.46 -9.04
N ASP A 17 6.07 16.08 -10.10
CA ASP A 17 6.48 17.49 -10.10
C ASP A 17 5.37 18.44 -10.60
N THR A 18 4.19 17.90 -10.95
CA THR A 18 3.03 18.65 -11.47
C THR A 18 1.95 18.91 -10.41
N GLY A 19 2.17 18.47 -9.17
CA GLY A 19 1.17 18.55 -8.09
C GLY A 19 0.14 17.41 -8.11
N ILE A 20 0.27 16.45 -9.02
CA ILE A 20 -0.57 15.25 -9.08
C ILE A 20 0.16 14.09 -8.40
N TYR A 21 -0.47 13.50 -7.38
CA TYR A 21 0.06 12.34 -6.68
C TYR A 21 -0.54 11.04 -7.23
N VAL A 22 0.31 10.04 -7.45
CA VAL A 22 -0.06 8.69 -7.89
C VAL A 22 0.41 7.69 -6.85
N GLY A 23 -0.53 7.04 -6.18
CA GLY A 23 -0.27 5.99 -5.18
C GLY A 23 -0.79 4.64 -5.64
N HIS A 24 -0.08 3.56 -5.33
CA HIS A 24 -0.47 2.18 -5.65
C HIS A 24 -0.47 1.29 -4.40
N LEU A 25 -1.66 0.83 -3.97
CA LEU A 25 -1.81 -0.12 -2.86
C LEU A 25 -2.05 -1.53 -3.41
N SER A 26 -1.14 -2.46 -3.14
CA SER A 26 -1.28 -3.87 -3.52
C SER A 26 -1.88 -4.67 -2.37
N ILE A 27 -3.04 -5.28 -2.58
CA ILE A 27 -3.72 -6.10 -1.57
C ILE A 27 -3.36 -7.57 -1.81
N GLY A 28 -2.67 -8.18 -0.85
CA GLY A 28 -2.18 -9.55 -0.86
C GLY A 28 -2.99 -10.51 0.02
N THR A 29 -4.20 -10.14 0.43
CA THR A 29 -5.08 -10.93 1.30
C THR A 29 -6.48 -11.04 0.73
N PHE A 30 -7.28 -11.96 1.26
CA PHE A 30 -8.69 -12.12 0.90
C PHE A 30 -9.52 -11.02 1.56
N ILE A 31 -10.24 -10.22 0.75
CA ILE A 31 -11.07 -9.12 1.24
C ILE A 31 -12.33 -9.69 1.91
N LYS A 32 -12.42 -9.55 3.22
CA LYS A 32 -13.54 -10.05 4.02
C LYS A 32 -13.61 -9.29 5.35
N VAL A 33 -14.82 -8.86 5.72
CA VAL A 33 -15.07 -8.22 7.02
C VAL A 33 -14.64 -9.15 8.17
N GLY A 34 -13.95 -8.58 9.15
CA GLY A 34 -13.47 -9.27 10.35
C GLY A 34 -12.23 -10.14 10.13
N THR A 35 -11.45 -9.94 9.06
CA THR A 35 -10.18 -10.64 8.81
C THR A 35 -9.03 -9.63 8.63
N ASP A 36 -7.81 -10.12 8.42
CA ASP A 36 -6.67 -9.27 8.02
C ASP A 36 -6.90 -8.53 6.69
N GLY A 37 -7.93 -8.91 5.93
CA GLY A 37 -8.40 -8.24 4.73
C GLY A 37 -9.68 -7.45 4.94
N ASP A 38 -9.94 -6.96 6.16
CA ASP A 38 -11.09 -6.11 6.42
C ASP A 38 -11.07 -4.85 5.52
N PRO A 39 -12.17 -4.55 4.80
CA PRO A 39 -12.26 -3.36 3.95
C PRO A 39 -11.92 -2.05 4.67
N ASP A 40 -12.25 -1.90 5.95
CA ASP A 40 -11.97 -0.67 6.71
C ASP A 40 -10.46 -0.51 6.96
N LEU A 41 -9.75 -1.62 7.22
CA LEU A 41 -8.29 -1.61 7.36
C LEU A 41 -7.59 -1.30 6.03
N ILE A 42 -8.12 -1.82 4.93
CA ILE A 42 -7.61 -1.52 3.58
C ILE A 42 -7.83 -0.03 3.26
N ALA A 43 -9.00 0.51 3.61
CA ALA A 43 -9.33 1.92 3.41
C ALA A 43 -8.41 2.84 4.22
N GLU A 44 -8.11 2.48 5.48
CA GLU A 44 -7.15 3.18 6.31
C GLU A 44 -5.75 3.17 5.69
N ALA A 45 -5.25 2.01 5.27
CA ALA A 45 -3.94 1.90 4.60
C ALA A 45 -3.85 2.71 3.30
N TRP A 46 -4.93 2.74 2.51
CA TRP A 46 -5.01 3.56 1.30
C TRP A 46 -5.03 5.05 1.63
N TYR A 47 -5.82 5.46 2.63
CA TYR A 47 -5.92 6.85 3.05
C TYR A 47 -4.59 7.35 3.59
N ASP A 48 -3.87 6.54 4.37
CA ASP A 48 -2.54 6.84 4.87
C ASP A 48 -1.52 7.08 3.75
N LEU A 49 -1.60 6.29 2.67
CA LEU A 49 -0.77 6.48 1.49
C LEU A 49 -1.11 7.81 0.79
N TYR A 50 -2.40 8.10 0.64
CA TYR A 50 -2.90 9.36 0.06
C TYR A 50 -2.58 10.58 0.92
N ASP A 51 -2.63 10.51 2.24
CA ASP A 51 -2.39 11.64 3.14
C ASP A 51 -0.90 11.98 3.17
N LYS A 52 -0.05 10.96 3.37
CA LYS A 52 1.40 11.13 3.49
C LYS A 52 2.07 11.48 2.17
N LYS A 53 1.59 10.95 1.04
CA LYS A 53 2.12 11.16 -0.33
C LYS A 53 3.64 11.02 -0.47
N ASN A 54 4.29 10.29 0.43
CA ASN A 54 5.75 10.24 0.54
C ASN A 54 6.39 9.02 -0.15
N ARG A 55 5.56 8.17 -0.75
CA ARG A 55 5.98 6.96 -1.46
C ARG A 55 5.02 6.64 -2.60
N PHE A 56 5.53 5.92 -3.59
CA PHE A 56 4.75 5.49 -4.76
C PHE A 56 3.77 4.36 -4.42
N GLU A 57 4.22 3.35 -3.67
CA GLU A 57 3.43 2.14 -3.43
C GLU A 57 3.55 1.61 -2.01
N GLU A 58 2.60 0.76 -1.66
CA GLU A 58 2.49 0.03 -0.39
C GLU A 58 1.86 -1.35 -0.63
N THR A 59 2.13 -2.31 0.26
CA THR A 59 1.46 -3.63 0.25
C THR A 59 0.64 -3.83 1.51
N PHE A 60 -0.54 -4.42 1.38
CA PHE A 60 -1.44 -4.72 2.50
C PHE A 60 -1.82 -6.22 2.54
N PRO A 61 -1.80 -6.88 3.71
CA PRO A 61 -1.25 -6.37 4.97
C PRO A 61 0.26 -6.18 4.86
N GLN A 62 0.82 -5.25 5.64
CA GLN A 62 2.28 -5.14 5.73
C GLN A 62 2.83 -6.44 6.32
N LYS A 63 3.91 -6.97 5.75
CA LYS A 63 4.59 -8.12 6.34
C LYS A 63 5.05 -7.72 7.74
N ILE A 64 4.54 -8.40 8.77
CA ILE A 64 5.10 -8.28 10.11
C ILE A 64 6.53 -8.80 10.02
N ASP A 65 7.51 -7.94 10.28
CA ASP A 65 8.89 -8.37 10.39
C ASP A 65 9.01 -9.32 11.59
N SER A 66 9.23 -10.61 11.32
CA SER A 66 9.38 -11.67 12.33
C SER A 66 10.50 -11.39 13.35
N ASN A 67 11.41 -10.46 13.04
CA ASN A 67 12.48 -10.02 13.94
C ASN A 67 11.98 -9.16 15.12
N ILE A 68 10.77 -8.59 15.05
CA ILE A 68 10.19 -7.80 16.15
C ILE A 68 9.56 -8.73 17.21
N MET A 69 9.16 -9.95 16.82
CA MET A 69 8.49 -10.92 17.71
C MET A 69 9.45 -11.86 18.47
N SER A 70 10.76 -11.88 18.17
CA SER A 70 11.70 -12.76 18.89
C SER A 70 12.20 -12.17 20.22
N ASN A 71 12.01 -10.86 20.45
CA ASN A 71 12.50 -10.16 21.65
C ASN A 71 11.42 -9.96 22.74
N GLN A 72 10.40 -10.82 22.75
CA GLN A 72 9.30 -10.81 23.73
C GLN A 72 9.04 -12.23 24.31
N ARG A 73 10.07 -13.09 24.35
CA ARG A 73 10.02 -14.39 25.05
C ARG A 73 11.14 -14.51 26.06
#